data_AF-A0A5F1SLM0-F1
#
_entry.id   AF-A0A5F1SLM0-F1
#
_cell.length_a   1.000
_cell.length_b   1.000
_cell.length_c   1.000
_cell.angle_alpha   90.00
_cell.angle_beta   90.00
_cell.angle_gamma   90.00
#
_symmetry.space_group_name_H-M   'P 1'
#
loop_
_entity.id
_entity.type
_entity.pdbx_description
1 polymer ?
#
loop_
_entity_poly.entity_id
_entity_poly.type
_entity_poly.pdbx_seq_one_letter_code
_entity_poly.pdbx_strand_id
1 'polypeptide(L)' 'DAYIRWYNEKRIKLSLGSRSPVEYRESLGLTV' A
#
# COMPACT_ATOMS: atom_id res chain seq x y z
N ASP A 1 -2.96 -13.54 -12.59
CA ASP A 1 -2.61 -13.30 -11.17
C ASP A 1 -1.37 -12.39 -11.01
N ALA A 2 -0.26 -12.65 -11.72
CA ALA A 2 0.96 -11.84 -11.62
C ALA A 2 0.77 -10.33 -11.89
N TYR A 3 -0.08 -9.95 -12.85
CA TYR A 3 -0.36 -8.55 -13.17
C TYR A 3 -1.03 -7.79 -12.02
N ILE A 4 -1.99 -8.41 -11.33
CA ILE A 4 -2.71 -7.79 -10.21
C ILE A 4 -1.77 -7.59 -9.02
N ARG A 5 -0.93 -8.59 -8.73
CA ARG A 5 0.08 -8.50 -7.66
C ARG A 5 1.10 -7.40 -7.96
N TRP A 6 1.65 -7.38 -9.17
CA TRP A 6 2.59 -6.33 -9.59
C TRP A 6 1.96 -4.94 -9.53
N TYR A 7 0.72 -4.79 -10.02
CA TYR A 7 0.00 -3.52 -9.98
C TYR A 7 -0.21 -3.05 -8.53
N ASN A 8 -0.69 -3.92 -7.65
CA ASN A 8 -0.93 -3.60 -6.25
C ASN A 8 0.37 -3.24 -5.52
N GLU A 9 1.44 -4.02 -5.68
CA GLU A 9 2.72 -3.75 -5.02
C GLU A 9 3.39 -2.44 -5.48
N LYS A 10 3.36 -2.16 -6.79
CA LYS A 10 3.99 -0.96 -7.35
C LYS A 10 3.16 0.30 -7.10
N ARG A 11 1.83 0.21 -7.21
CA ARG A 11 0.94 1.36 -7.01
C ARG A 11 0.76 1.73 -5.55
N ILE A 12 0.65 0.74 -4.66
CA ILE A 12 0.60 1.02 -3.22
C ILE A 12 1.81 1.87 -2.86
N LYS A 13 3.05 1.45 -3.13
CA LYS A 13 4.24 2.24 -2.78
C LYS A 13 4.24 3.67 -3.37
N LEU A 14 3.75 3.86 -4.59
CA LEU A 14 3.66 5.18 -5.22
C LEU A 14 2.58 6.08 -4.59
N SER A 15 1.40 5.51 -4.31
CA SER A 15 0.28 6.22 -3.69
C SER A 15 0.44 6.44 -2.18
N LEU A 16 1.24 5.61 -1.51
CA LEU A 16 1.52 5.69 -0.08
C LEU A 16 2.63 6.71 0.27
N GLY A 17 3.23 7.35 -0.73
CA GLY A 17 4.30 8.33 -0.53
C GLY A 17 5.53 7.73 0.16
N SER A 18 5.98 6.56 -0.32
CA SER A 18 7.11 5.79 0.24
C SER A 18 6.84 5.11 1.60
N ARG A 19 5.60 5.13 2.11
CA ARG A 19 5.21 4.38 3.31
C ARG A 19 4.88 2.93 2.97
N SER A 20 5.15 2.03 3.91
CA SER A 20 4.71 0.64 3.81
C SER A 20 3.17 0.56 3.90
N PRO A 21 2.55 -0.52 3.39
CA PRO A 21 1.10 -0.72 3.47
C PRO A 21 0.55 -0.70 4.90
N VAL A 22 1.37 -1.05 5.89
CA VAL A 22 1.00 -1.04 7.30
C VAL A 22 1.00 0.39 7.83
N GLU A 23 2.11 1.13 7.65
CA GLU A 23 2.23 2.53 8.07
C GLU A 23 1.17 3.44 7.43
N TYR A 24 0.77 3.17 6.18
CA TYR A 24 -0.33 3.92 5.57
C TYR A 24 -1.68 3.61 6.21
N ARG A 25 -1.95 2.34 6.53
CA ARG A 25 -3.19 1.96 7.22
C ARG A 25 -3.23 2.51 8.65
N GLU A 26 -2.09 2.57 9.33
CA GLU A 26 -1.91 3.28 10.59
C GLU A 26 -2.19 4.78 10.45
N SER A 27 -1.63 5.43 9.43
CA SER A 27 -1.88 6.86 9.16
C SER A 27 -3.35 7.18 8.85
N LEU A 28 -4.09 6.21 8.29
CA LEU A 28 -5.51 6.34 8.01
C LEU A 28 -6.41 5.95 9.19
N GLY A 29 -5.85 5.50 10.32
CA GLY A 29 -6.64 5.02 11.45
C GLY A 29 -7.47 3.77 11.15
N LEU A 30 -7.07 3.00 10.11
CA LEU A 30 -7.73 1.76 9.69
C LEU A 30 -7.10 0.52 10.35
N THR A 31 -6.19 0.73 11.30
CA THR A 31 -5.61 -0.33 12.12
C THR A 31 -6.50 -0.53 13.35
N VAL A 32 -7.19 -1.68 13.35
CA VAL A 32 -7.82 -2.30 14.52
C VAL A 32 -6.91 -3.38 15.09
#